data_AF-A0A9P1P151-F1
#
_entry.id   AF-A0A9P1P151-F1
#
_cell.length_a   1.000
_cell.length_b   1.000
_cell.length_c   1.000
_cell.angle_alpha   90.00
_cell.angle_beta   90.00
_cell.angle_gamma   90.00
#
_symmetry.space_group_name_H-M   'P 1'
#
loop_
_entity.id
_entity.type
_entity.pdbx_description
1 polymer ?
#
loop_
_entity_poly.entity_id
_entity_poly.type
_entity_poly.pdbx_seq_one_letter_code
_entity_poly.pdbx_strand_id
1 'polypeptide(L)'
;MKAFEVLGKVNHQGHILLDEPLEVKPDIRVKVIVLISDEDELDADDTPVEEIQASLIRALQDAQAGRRIPLEQMWEGIDAE
;
A
#
# COMPACT_ATOMS: atom_id res chain seq x y z
N MET A 1 -30.74 -7.01 -0.38
CA MET A 1 -29.84 -5.97 0.18
C MET A 1 -28.69 -5.81 -0.80
N LYS A 2 -28.29 -4.57 -1.14
CA LYS A 2 -27.16 -4.30 -2.05
C LYS A 2 -26.08 -3.59 -1.23
N ALA A 3 -24.86 -4.11 -1.25
CA ALA A 3 -23.70 -3.50 -0.61
C ALA A 3 -22.99 -2.57 -1.61
N PHE A 4 -22.44 -1.48 -1.11
CA PHE A 4 -21.60 -0.55 -1.84
C PHE A 4 -20.28 -0.45 -1.08
N GLU A 5 -19.16 -0.60 -1.78
CA GLU A 5 -17.83 -0.37 -1.24
C GLU A 5 -17.35 0.97 -1.78
N VAL A 6 -17.18 1.94 -0.89
CA VAL A 6 -16.72 3.29 -1.21
C VAL A 6 -15.75 3.70 -0.11
N LEU A 7 -14.65 4.33 -0.50
CA LEU A 7 -13.66 4.84 0.43
C LEU A 7 -14.16 6.11 1.11
N GLY A 8 -13.72 6.31 2.34
CA GLY A 8 -14.05 7.50 3.11
C GLY A 8 -13.14 7.65 4.30
N LYS A 9 -13.13 8.86 4.86
CA LYS A 9 -12.30 9.22 6.01
C LYS A 9 -13.18 9.47 7.24
N VAL A 10 -12.73 8.97 8.38
CA VAL A 10 -13.32 9.32 9.67
C VAL A 10 -12.66 10.60 10.16
N ASN A 11 -13.45 11.65 10.36
CA ASN A 11 -12.94 12.92 10.89
C ASN A 11 -12.76 12.88 12.42
N HIS A 12 -12.15 13.92 12.99
CA HIS A 12 -11.93 14.05 14.45
C HIS A 12 -13.21 14.04 15.30
N GLN A 13 -14.38 14.23 14.69
CA GLN A 13 -15.68 14.18 15.38
C GLN A 13 -16.34 12.79 15.27
N GLY A 14 -15.69 11.83 14.60
CA GLY A 14 -16.21 10.48 14.38
C GLY A 14 -17.23 10.38 13.24
N HIS A 15 -17.34 11.40 12.37
CA HIS A 15 -18.18 11.33 11.17
C HIS A 15 -17.40 10.71 10.01
N ILE A 16 -18.09 9.87 9.24
CA ILE A 16 -17.56 9.30 8.00
C ILE A 16 -17.87 10.28 6.85
N LEU A 17 -16.84 10.81 6.22
CA LEU A 17 -16.95 11.52 4.95
C LEU A 17 -16.59 10.54 3.83
N LEU A 18 -17.54 10.27 2.94
CA LEU A 18 -17.28 9.49 1.74
C LEU A 18 -16.54 10.35 0.73
N ASP A 19 -15.56 9.78 0.03
CA ASP A 19 -14.84 10.47 -1.04
C ASP A 19 -15.75 10.72 -2.25
N GLU A 20 -16.76 9.86 -2.43
CA GLU A 20 -17.75 9.93 -3.50
C GLU A 20 -19.18 9.74 -2.97
N PRO A 21 -20.19 10.39 -3.59
CA PRO A 21 -21.58 10.25 -3.17
C PRO A 21 -22.14 8.86 -3.51
N LEU A 22 -23.01 8.34 -2.65
CA LEU A 22 -23.73 7.09 -2.93
C LEU A 22 -24.83 7.34 -3.96
N GLU A 23 -24.77 6.63 -5.08
CA GLU A 23 -25.82 6.63 -6.11
C GLU A 23 -27.03 5.78 -5.68
N VAL A 24 -27.71 6.22 -4.62
CA VAL A 24 -28.89 5.59 -4.05
C VAL A 24 -30.06 6.56 -4.03
N LYS A 25 -31.28 6.02 -3.90
CA LYS A 25 -32.48 6.85 -3.76
C LYS A 25 -32.35 7.73 -2.51
N PRO A 26 -32.79 9.00 -2.56
CA PRO A 26 -32.78 9.88 -1.39
C PRO A 26 -33.71 9.35 -0.29
N ASP A 27 -33.45 9.78 0.95
CA ASP A 27 -34.28 9.52 2.14
C ASP A 27 -34.49 8.04 2.52
N ILE A 28 -33.52 7.18 2.22
CA ILE A 28 -33.54 5.77 2.61
C ILE A 28 -32.72 5.51 3.87
N ARG A 29 -33.16 4.58 4.73
CA ARG A 29 -32.34 4.06 5.83
C ARG A 29 -31.34 3.05 5.29
N VAL A 30 -30.07 3.19 5.66
CA VAL A 30 -28.98 2.30 5.25
C VAL A 30 -28.31 1.66 6.47
N LYS A 31 -27.73 0.47 6.29
CA LYS A 31 -26.83 -0.16 7.26
C LYS A 31 -25.41 0.14 6.84
N VAL A 32 -24.61 0.73 7.73
CA VAL A 32 -23.20 1.06 7.48
C VAL A 32 -22.33 -0.01 8.12
N ILE A 33 -21.34 -0.51 7.37
CA ILE A 33 -20.26 -1.37 7.87
C ILE A 33 -18.98 -0.60 7.62
N VAL A 34 -18.18 -0.41 8.68
CA VAL A 34 -16.90 0.30 8.60
C VAL A 34 -15.80 -0.74 8.73
N LEU A 35 -14.92 -0.80 7.73
CA LEU A 35 -13.68 -1.55 7.81
C LEU A 35 -12.58 -0.56 8.11
N ILE A 36 -11.88 -0.77 9.23
CA ILE A 36 -10.70 0.00 9.60
C ILE A 36 -9.54 -0.92 9.27
N SER A 37 -8.67 -0.49 8.36
CA SER A 37 -7.39 -1.17 8.17
C SER A 37 -6.54 -0.88 9.40
N ASP A 38 -6.07 -1.91 10.09
CA ASP A 38 -4.98 -1.79 11.04
C ASP A 38 -3.70 -1.49 10.24
N GLU A 39 -3.52 -0.24 9.79
CA GLU A 39 -2.26 0.20 9.17
C GLU A 39 -1.08 0.16 10.16
N ASP A 40 -1.38 -0.05 11.46
CA ASP A 40 -0.43 -0.20 12.56
C ASP A 40 -0.13 -1.66 12.93
N GLU A 41 -0.76 -2.66 12.29
CA GLU A 41 -0.20 -4.02 12.26
C GLU A 41 0.96 -4.02 11.25
N LEU A 42 2.07 -3.40 11.65
CA LEU A 42 3.37 -3.61 11.00
C LEU A 42 3.63 -5.12 11.05
N ASP A 43 3.43 -5.80 9.93
CA ASP A 43 3.93 -7.15 9.78
C ASP A 43 5.41 -7.12 10.11
N ALA A 44 5.85 -7.95 11.06
CA ALA A 44 7.25 -7.98 11.46
C ALA A 44 8.16 -8.40 10.29
N ASP A 45 7.59 -9.05 9.27
CA ASP A 45 8.25 -9.42 8.04
C ASP A 45 8.21 -8.32 6.95
N ASP A 46 7.46 -7.23 7.15
CA ASP A 46 7.41 -6.11 6.21
C ASP A 46 8.62 -5.18 6.38
N THR A 47 9.33 -4.97 5.27
CA THR A 47 10.43 -3.99 5.21
C THR A 47 9.85 -2.58 5.21
N PRO A 48 10.31 -1.68 6.10
CA PRO A 48 9.74 -0.34 6.19
C PRO A 48 9.93 0.44 4.87
N VAL A 49 8.92 1.23 4.50
CA VAL A 49 8.89 2.02 3.26
C VAL A 49 10.12 2.90 3.11
N GLU A 50 10.61 3.48 4.22
CA GLU A 50 11.82 4.31 4.22
C GLU A 50 13.08 3.53 3.80
N GLU A 51 13.20 2.28 4.23
CA GLU A 51 14.31 1.40 3.85
C GLU A 51 14.24 1.02 2.37
N ILE A 52 13.04 0.71 1.87
CA ILE A 52 12.81 0.44 0.45
C ILE A 52 13.18 1.66 -0.40
N GLN A 53 12.74 2.86 -0.01
CA GLN A 53 13.09 4.10 -0.71
C GLN A 53 14.60 4.35 -0.73
N ALA A 54 15.28 4.21 0.41
CA ALA A 54 16.72 4.38 0.50
C ALA A 54 17.48 3.37 -0.38
N SER A 55 17.04 2.12 -0.39
CA SER A 55 17.58 1.04 -1.23
C SER A 55 17.44 1.36 -2.72
N LEU A 56 16.26 1.81 -3.15
CA LEU A 56 16.00 2.18 -4.55
C LEU A 56 16.84 3.37 -5.01
N ILE A 57 16.97 4.41 -4.18
CA ILE A 57 17.81 5.58 -4.48
C ILE A 57 19.26 5.14 -4.69
N ARG A 58 19.79 4.30 -3.80
CA ARG A 58 21.14 3.76 -3.91
C ARG A 58 21.33 2.94 -5.17
N ALA A 59 20.40 2.01 -5.46
CA ALA A 59 20.46 1.18 -6.66
C ALA A 59 20.45 2.01 -7.94
N LEU A 60 19.67 3.09 -7.97
CA LEU A 60 19.65 4.03 -9.10
C LEU A 60 21.00 4.75 -9.26
N GLN A 61 21.62 5.22 -8.17
CA GLN A 61 22.94 5.85 -8.20
C GLN A 61 24.03 4.88 -8.67
N ASP A 62 23.97 3.63 -8.23
CA ASP A 62 24.90 2.57 -8.64
C ASP A 62 24.76 2.25 -10.13
N ALA A 63 23.52 2.15 -10.63
CA ALA A 63 23.25 1.98 -12.05
C ALA A 63 23.78 3.15 -12.90
N GLN A 64 23.59 4.39 -12.45
CA GLN A 64 24.12 5.59 -13.11
C GLN A 64 25.65 5.64 -13.10
N ALA A 65 26.28 5.18 -12.01
CA ALA A 65 27.73 5.09 -11.89
C ALA A 65 28.34 3.88 -12.63
N GLY A 66 27.52 3.04 -13.29
CA GLY A 66 27.97 1.83 -13.96
C GLY A 66 28.36 0.69 -13.02
N ARG A 67 28.09 0.82 -11.71
CA ARG A 67 28.29 -0.22 -10.70
C ARG A 67 27.15 -1.22 -10.76
N ARG A 68 27.15 -2.06 -11.79
CA ARG A 68 26.14 -3.07 -12.05
C ARG A 68 26.80 -4.34 -12.56
N ILE A 69 26.21 -5.48 -12.27
CA ILE A 69 26.61 -6.76 -12.86
C ILE A 69 25.66 -7.11 -14.01
N PRO A 70 26.16 -7.75 -15.09
CA PRO A 70 25.31 -8.35 -16.11
C PRO A 70 24.37 -9.39 -15.51
N LEU A 71 23.17 -9.52 -16.07
CA LEU A 71 22.17 -10.48 -15.58
C LEU A 71 22.67 -11.94 -15.64
N GLU A 72 23.47 -12.27 -16.65
CA GLU A 72 24.13 -13.58 -16.78
C GLU A 72 25.10 -13.88 -15.61
N GLN A 73 25.70 -12.84 -15.02
CA GLN A 73 26.63 -12.95 -13.89
C GLN A 73 25.92 -12.92 -12.53
N MET A 74 24.62 -12.62 -12.49
CA MET A 74 23.85 -12.56 -11.24
C MET A 74 23.74 -13.93 -10.55
N TRP A 75 23.88 -15.00 -11.31
CA TRP A 75 23.82 -16.38 -10.81
C TRP A 75 25.18 -16.92 -10.37
N GLU A 76 26.28 -16.22 -10.67
CA GLU A 76 27.62 -16.66 -10.29
C GLU A 76 27.79 -16.60 -8.75
N GLY A 77 28.08 -17.74 -8.13
CA GLY A 77 28.26 -17.84 -6.67
C GLY A 77 26.97 -18.03 -5.87
N ILE A 78 25.80 -18.09 -6.53
CA ILE A 78 24.55 -18.61 -5.97
C ILE A 78 24.44 -20.07 -6.40
N ASP A 79 25.41 -20.90 -5.98
CA ASP A 79 25.30 -22.35 -6.17
C ASP A 79 24.26 -22.88 -5.17
N ALA A 80 23.24 -23.57 -5.70
CA ALA A 80 22.33 -24.37 -4.90
C ALA A 80 23.02 -25.70 -4.55
N GLU A 81 23.87 -25.69 -3.52
CA GLU A 81 24.20 -26.92 -2.77
C GLU A 81 23.11 -27.25 -1.74
#